data_AF-A0A2P6W6X6-F1
#
_entry.id   AF-A0A2P6W6X6-F1
#
_cell.length_a   1.000
_cell.length_b   1.000
_cell.length_c   1.000
_cell.angle_alpha   90.00
_cell.angle_beta   90.00
_cell.angle_gamma   90.00
#
_symmetry.space_group_name_H-M   'P 1'
#
loop_
_entity.id
_entity.type
_entity.pdbx_description
1 polymer ?
#
loop_
_entity_poly.entity_id
_entity_poly.type
_entity_poly.pdbx_seq_one_letter_code
_entity_poly.pdbx_strand_id
1 'polypeptide(L)' 'MTDLKSQKRMASEVMDVGKDRVWIDPEQMDRVDEAITRQDIRNLV' A
#
# COMPACT_ATOMS: atom_id res chain seq x y z
N MET A 1 15.68 -1.90 -3.44
CA MET A 1 14.74 -1.20 -4.35
C MET A 1 13.48 -2.04 -4.34
N THR A 2 12.65 -1.86 -3.31
CA THR A 2 11.58 -2.82 -3.02
C THR A 2 10.36 -2.58 -3.90
N ASP A 3 9.78 -3.67 -4.41
CA ASP A 3 8.62 -3.62 -5.31
C ASP A 3 7.32 -3.56 -4.49
N LEU A 4 6.73 -2.37 -4.37
CA LEU A 4 5.50 -2.13 -3.62
C LEU A 4 4.20 -2.47 -4.39
N LYS A 5 4.28 -3.22 -5.51
CA LYS A 5 3.10 -3.60 -6.30
C LYS A 5 2.05 -4.36 -5.50
N SER A 6 2.49 -5.23 -4.59
CA SER A 6 1.59 -6.03 -3.75
C SER A 6 0.82 -5.14 -2.78
N GLN A 7 1.50 -4.20 -2.13
CA GLN A 7 0.93 -3.21 -1.22
C GLN A 7 -0.01 -2.28 -1.96
N LYS A 8 0.38 -1.79 -3.15
CA LYS A 8 -0.47 -0.95 -4.00
C LYS A 8 -1.76 -1.66 -4.42
N ARG A 9 -1.69 -2.96 -4.74
CA ARG A 9 -2.88 -3.79 -4.99
C ARG A 9 -3.73 -3.95 -3.72
N MET A 10 -3.14 -4.28 -2.58
CA MET A 10 -3.89 -4.45 -1.33
C MET A 10 -4.60 -3.16 -0.91
N ALA A 11 -3.92 -2.01 -1.01
CA ALA A 11 -4.50 -0.70 -0.70
C ALA A 11 -5.68 -0.38 -1.61
N SER A 12 -5.57 -0.66 -2.92
CA SER A 12 -6.67 -0.46 -3.87
C SER A 12 -7.92 -1.28 -3.52
N GLU A 13 -7.73 -2.51 -3.04
CA GLU A 13 -8.83 -3.38 -2.61
C GLU A 13 -9.38 -3.00 -1.23
N VAL A 14 -8.53 -2.49 -0.32
CA VAL A 14 -8.96 -2.04 1.03
C VAL A 14 -9.78 -0.74 0.94
N MET A 15 -9.41 0.16 0.03
CA MET A 15 -10.05 1.47 -0.18
C MET A 15 -11.18 1.45 -1.20
N ASP A 16 -11.39 0.32 -1.89
CA ASP A 16 -12.35 0.17 -2.99
C ASP A 16 -12.16 1.21 -4.11
N VAL A 17 -10.89 1.37 -4.55
CA VAL A 17 -10.51 2.29 -5.64
C VAL A 17 -9.65 1.58 -6.68
N GLY A 18 -9.53 2.17 -7.88
CA GLY A 18 -8.59 1.68 -8.88
C GLY A 18 -7.13 1.81 -8.44
N LYS A 19 -6.27 0.84 -8.81
CA LYS A 19 -4.83 0.85 -8.50
C LYS A 19 -4.12 2.14 -8.89
N ASP A 20 -4.52 2.76 -9.99
CA ASP A 20 -3.92 4.02 -10.47
C ASP A 20 -4.20 5.21 -9.55
N ARG A 21 -5.22 5.12 -8.69
CA ARG A 21 -5.56 6.13 -7.69
C ARG A 21 -4.80 5.98 -6.37
N VAL A 22 -4.09 4.87 -6.19
CA VAL A 22 -3.27 4.64 -5.00
C VAL A 22 -1.91 5.30 -5.21
N TRP A 23 -1.67 6.34 -4.42
CA TRP A 23 -0.38 7.00 -4.28
C TRP A 23 0.29 6.54 -2.99
N ILE A 24 1.60 6.29 -3.04
CA ILE A 24 2.41 5.92 -1.89
C ILE A 24 3.36 7.07 -1.64
N ASP A 25 3.38 7.56 -0.41
CA ASP A 25 4.31 8.60 0.02
C ASP A 25 5.76 8.08 -0.04
N PRO A 26 6.65 8.71 -0.83
CA PRO A 26 8.06 8.35 -0.90
C PRO A 26 8.77 8.33 0.46
N GLU A 27 8.33 9.16 1.41
CA GLU A 27 8.91 9.21 2.76
C GLU A 27 8.44 8.07 3.67
N GLN A 28 7.39 7.35 3.29
CA GLN A 28 6.82 6.22 4.04
C GLN A 28 7.09 4.87 3.37
N MET A 29 7.91 4.81 2.32
CA MET A 29 8.14 3.59 1.55
C MET A 29 8.58 2.41 2.40
N ASP A 30 9.45 2.63 3.39
CA ASP A 30 9.95 1.57 4.27
C ASP A 30 8.83 0.98 5.15
N ARG A 31 7.95 1.82 5.70
CA ARG A 31 6.80 1.36 6.51
C ARG A 31 5.76 0.64 5.68
N VAL A 32 5.55 1.08 4.44
CA VAL A 32 4.66 0.40 3.50
C VAL A 32 5.25 -0.94 3.10
N ASP A 33 6.57 -1.03 2.92
CA ASP A 33 7.25 -2.30 2.61
C ASP A 33 7.07 -3.36 3.71
N GLU A 34 7.11 -2.93 4.98
CA GLU A 34 6.85 -3.79 6.14
C GLU A 34 5.40 -4.29 6.25
N ALA A 35 4.44 -3.68 5.55
CA ALA A 35 3.03 -4.07 5.60
C ALA A 35 2.76 -5.32 4.72
N ILE A 36 2.61 -6.47 5.39
CA ILE A 36 2.43 -7.77 4.72
C ILE A 36 0.94 -8.11 4.53
N THR A 37 0.09 -7.73 5.49
CA THR A 37 -1.34 -8.11 5.47
C THR A 37 -2.25 -6.94 5.06
N ARG A 38 -3.48 -7.27 4.63
CA ARG A 38 -4.52 -6.25 4.40
C ARG A 38 -4.83 -5.42 5.64
N GLN A 39 -4.67 -5.99 6.83
CA GLN A 39 -4.91 -5.26 8.07
C GLN A 39 -3.80 -4.24 8.33
N ASP A 40 -2.54 -4.59 8.03
CA ASP A 40 -1.42 -3.65 8.12
C ASP A 40 -1.62 -2.47 7.16
N ILE A 41 -2.00 -2.78 5.91
CA ILE A 41 -2.34 -1.75 4.91
C ILE A 41 -3.49 -0.86 5.39
N ARG A 42 -4.53 -1.43 6.00
CA ARG A 42 -5.66 -0.64 6.56
C ARG A 42 -5.22 0.33 7.66
N ASN A 43 -4.13 0.03 8.38
CA ASN A 43 -3.60 0.92 9.41
C ASN A 43 -2.75 2.08 8.84
N LEU A 44 -2.41 2.03 7.54
CA LEU A 44 -1.59 3.02 6.84
C LEU A 44 -2.40 3.99 5.96
N VAL A 45 -3.71 3.76 5.82
CA VAL A 45 -4.63 4.55 4.98
C VAL A 45 -5.36 5.60 5.80
#